data_AF-A0A7K3KLU9-F1
#
_entry.id   AF-A0A7K3KLU9-F1
#
_cell.length_a   1.000
_cell.length_b   1.000
_cell.length_c   1.000
_cell.angle_alpha   90.00
_cell.angle_beta   90.00
_cell.angle_gamma   90.00
#
_symmetry.space_group_name_H-M   'P 1'
#
loop_
_entity.id
_entity.type
_entity.pdbx_description
1 polymer ?
#
loop_
_entity_poly.entity_id
_entity_poly.type
_entity_poly.pdbx_seq_one_letter_code
_entity_poly.pdbx_strand_id
1 'polypeptide(L)'
;MLKTNVDFSKPSHNPAYSRGVKVAPLSNDKLRAIASSVRLSFGLGDSEPFPVREMIEFYFLPIWPDYSFEILGKEELGEDLGRTYPTIHRLCLREDVYSDLCKGLGYARYTGTHEGSHLILAHGVADPNEKQPETTFRYENAEWQADVLAEELLMPLCGIVGMDKYEIADKFGVSVAAAQVRIERVSKQRERKRAQFVSVPSPKLSTTAPLAIPPNPFPLKRCVERTAPHPAI
;
A
#
# COMPACT_ATOMS: atom_id res chain seq x y z
N MET A 1 8.99 14.07 28.03
CA MET A 1 10.16 13.67 27.23
C MET A 1 10.10 12.17 26.98
N LEU A 2 9.76 11.73 25.77
CA LEU A 2 10.02 10.36 25.32
C LEU A 2 10.77 10.49 24.00
N LYS A 3 12.10 10.43 24.09
CA LYS A 3 12.98 10.32 22.93
C LYS A 3 12.96 8.86 22.51
N THR A 4 12.15 8.50 21.53
CA THR A 4 12.34 7.23 20.80
C THR A 4 13.12 7.54 19.53
N ASN A 5 14.45 7.61 19.67
CA ASN A 5 15.36 7.54 18.53
C ASN A 5 15.25 6.11 17.97
N VAL A 6 14.34 5.91 17.01
CA VAL A 6 14.24 4.65 16.27
C VAL A 6 15.36 4.64 15.23
N ASP A 7 16.33 3.77 15.45
CA ASP A 7 17.43 3.49 14.54
C ASP A 7 16.97 2.51 13.45
N PHE A 8 16.96 2.99 12.21
CA PHE A 8 16.47 2.26 11.03
C PHE A 8 17.50 1.28 10.45
N SER A 9 18.69 1.18 11.03
CA SER A 9 19.61 0.06 10.80
C SER A 9 19.22 -1.21 11.57
N LYS A 10 18.15 -1.15 12.38
CA LYS A 10 17.67 -2.27 13.18
C LYS A 10 16.41 -2.93 12.59
N PRO A 11 16.29 -4.26 12.69
CA PRO A 11 15.11 -5.02 12.27
C PRO A 11 13.83 -4.59 12.99
N SER A 12 12.69 -4.78 12.35
CA SER A 12 11.41 -4.49 13.00
C SER A 12 11.03 -5.61 13.98
N HIS A 13 11.06 -5.34 15.28
CA HIS A 13 10.40 -6.17 16.31
C HIS A 13 8.88 -5.91 16.36
N ASN A 14 8.22 -5.67 15.23
CA ASN A 14 6.75 -5.58 15.22
C ASN A 14 6.18 -7.01 15.19
N PRO A 15 5.51 -7.49 16.26
CA PRO A 15 4.97 -8.85 16.30
C PRO A 15 3.97 -9.12 15.16
N ALA A 16 3.33 -8.09 14.59
CA ALA A 16 2.43 -8.23 13.45
C ALA A 16 3.12 -8.72 12.16
N TYR A 17 4.44 -8.53 12.02
CA TYR A 17 5.19 -8.92 10.83
C TYR A 17 6.11 -10.13 11.07
N SER A 18 5.97 -10.79 12.22
CA SER A 18 6.72 -12.01 12.57
C SER A 18 6.42 -13.22 11.67
N ARG A 19 5.37 -13.15 10.84
CA ARG A 19 4.92 -14.23 9.95
C ARG A 19 5.26 -14.01 8.46
N GLY A 20 5.79 -12.85 8.09
CA GLY A 20 6.04 -12.51 6.69
C GLY A 20 7.38 -13.02 6.17
N VAL A 21 7.41 -13.44 4.92
CA VAL A 21 8.62 -13.88 4.21
C VAL A 21 9.50 -12.69 3.88
N LYS A 22 10.81 -12.89 3.95
CA LYS A 22 11.77 -11.94 3.38
C LYS A 22 11.66 -11.92 1.84
N VAL A 23 11.43 -10.73 1.28
CA VAL A 23 11.33 -10.45 -0.16
C VAL A 23 12.26 -9.29 -0.55
N ALA A 24 12.40 -9.06 -1.86
CA ALA A 24 13.17 -7.93 -2.36
C ALA A 24 12.67 -6.59 -1.78
N PRO A 25 13.56 -5.67 -1.41
CA PRO A 25 13.18 -4.46 -0.69
C PRO A 25 12.35 -3.50 -1.55
N LEU A 26 11.19 -3.08 -1.06
CA LEU A 26 10.37 -2.02 -1.68
C LEU A 26 10.13 -0.87 -0.70
N SER A 27 10.32 0.37 -1.16
CA SER A 27 10.05 1.57 -0.36
C SER A 27 8.59 1.98 -0.45
N ASN A 28 8.12 2.78 0.52
CA ASN A 28 6.76 3.37 0.47
C ASN A 28 6.52 4.16 -0.83
N ASP A 29 7.53 4.87 -1.34
CA ASP A 29 7.39 5.65 -2.57
C ASP A 29 7.29 4.75 -3.81
N LYS A 30 7.99 3.60 -3.82
CA LYS A 30 7.88 2.62 -4.89
C LYS A 30 6.51 1.93 -4.86
N LEU A 31 6.04 1.51 -3.68
CA LEU A 31 4.72 0.91 -3.49
C LEU A 31 3.60 1.89 -3.89
N ARG A 32 3.74 3.18 -3.53
CA ARG A 32 2.81 4.23 -3.99
C ARG A 32 2.79 4.37 -5.51
N ALA A 33 3.96 4.36 -6.16
CA ALA A 33 4.02 4.45 -7.61
C ALA A 33 3.37 3.23 -8.31
N ILE A 34 3.54 2.03 -7.74
CA ILE A 34 2.85 0.81 -8.18
C ILE A 34 1.34 0.99 -8.01
N ALA A 35 0.88 1.40 -6.84
CA ALA A 35 -0.54 1.64 -6.55
C ALA A 35 -1.16 2.64 -7.53
N SER A 36 -0.49 3.77 -7.77
CA SER A 36 -0.95 4.76 -8.76
C SER A 36 -1.05 4.18 -10.17
N SER A 37 -0.09 3.33 -10.57
CA SER A 37 -0.12 2.70 -11.90
C SER A 37 -1.28 1.71 -12.03
N VAL A 38 -1.57 0.94 -10.98
CA VAL A 38 -2.74 0.06 -10.92
C VAL A 38 -4.02 0.88 -10.93
N ARG A 39 -4.17 1.92 -10.11
CA ARG A 39 -5.38 2.78 -10.12
C ARG A 39 -5.64 3.38 -11.51
N LEU A 40 -4.58 3.80 -12.21
CA LEU A 40 -4.68 4.32 -13.57
C LEU A 40 -5.15 3.27 -14.60
N SER A 41 -4.79 2.00 -14.44
CA SER A 41 -5.29 0.93 -15.34
C SER A 41 -6.79 0.65 -15.16
N PHE A 42 -7.35 1.00 -14.00
CA PHE A 42 -8.81 1.07 -13.76
C PHE A 42 -9.44 2.40 -14.19
N GLY A 43 -8.66 3.35 -14.73
CA GLY A 43 -9.14 4.68 -15.09
C GLY A 43 -9.46 5.58 -13.89
N LEU A 44 -8.90 5.30 -12.71
CA LEU A 44 -9.18 6.02 -11.46
C LEU A 44 -8.11 7.09 -11.17
N GLY A 45 -8.57 8.26 -10.74
CA GLY A 45 -7.78 9.29 -10.07
C GLY A 45 -7.55 8.97 -8.58
N ASP A 46 -7.14 9.97 -7.80
CA ASP A 46 -6.83 9.79 -6.38
C ASP A 46 -8.06 9.92 -5.46
N SER A 47 -9.22 10.36 -5.96
CA SER A 47 -10.40 10.62 -5.12
C SER A 47 -11.46 9.53 -5.19
N GLU A 48 -11.31 8.58 -6.09
CA GLU A 48 -12.30 7.54 -6.33
C GLU A 48 -12.09 6.31 -5.42
N PRO A 49 -13.16 5.64 -4.96
CA PRO A 49 -13.04 4.35 -4.30
C PRO A 49 -12.40 3.31 -5.23
N PHE A 50 -11.58 2.40 -4.68
CA PHE A 50 -10.97 1.34 -5.48
C PHE A 50 -11.93 0.13 -5.64
N PRO A 51 -12.15 -0.37 -6.88
CA PRO A 51 -13.07 -1.47 -7.18
C PRO A 51 -12.42 -2.83 -6.87
N VAL A 52 -12.35 -3.16 -5.57
CA VAL A 52 -11.65 -4.36 -5.06
C VAL A 52 -12.22 -5.64 -5.65
N ARG A 53 -13.55 -5.72 -5.76
CA ARG A 53 -14.24 -6.89 -6.30
C ARG A 53 -13.87 -7.14 -7.75
N GLU A 54 -13.90 -6.08 -8.55
CA GLU A 54 -13.55 -6.11 -9.96
C GLU A 54 -12.07 -6.44 -10.16
N MET A 55 -11.21 -5.99 -9.24
CA MET A 55 -9.80 -6.39 -9.23
C MET A 55 -9.65 -7.91 -9.09
N ILE A 56 -10.28 -8.50 -8.09
CA ILE A 56 -10.11 -9.93 -7.80
C ILE A 56 -10.87 -10.84 -8.79
N GLU A 57 -12.03 -10.42 -9.32
CA GLU A 57 -12.84 -11.25 -10.22
C GLU A 57 -12.40 -11.13 -11.68
N PHE A 58 -12.00 -9.94 -12.13
CA PHE A 58 -11.88 -9.66 -13.57
C PHE A 58 -10.53 -9.10 -13.99
N TYR A 59 -9.90 -8.24 -13.19
CA TYR A 59 -8.69 -7.53 -13.59
C TYR A 59 -7.47 -8.45 -13.75
N PHE A 60 -7.34 -9.48 -12.91
CA PHE A 60 -6.20 -10.40 -12.95
C PHE A 60 -6.26 -11.44 -14.08
N LEU A 61 -7.46 -11.83 -14.53
CA LEU A 61 -7.68 -12.81 -15.61
C LEU A 61 -6.93 -12.48 -16.93
N PRO A 62 -7.01 -11.25 -17.49
CA PRO A 62 -6.28 -10.92 -18.71
C PRO A 62 -4.76 -10.76 -18.51
N ILE A 63 -4.27 -10.68 -17.26
CA ILE A 63 -2.86 -10.51 -16.95
C ILE A 63 -2.18 -11.88 -16.83
N TRP A 64 -2.84 -12.83 -16.16
CA TRP A 64 -2.35 -14.18 -15.93
C TRP A 64 -3.39 -15.20 -16.42
N PRO A 65 -3.14 -15.89 -17.55
CA PRO A 65 -4.07 -16.87 -18.10
C PRO A 65 -4.41 -18.03 -17.16
N ASP A 66 -3.55 -18.30 -16.18
CA ASP A 66 -3.67 -19.33 -15.16
C ASP A 66 -4.24 -18.79 -13.83
N TYR A 67 -4.65 -17.52 -13.77
CA TYR A 67 -5.24 -16.94 -12.56
C TYR A 67 -6.50 -17.69 -12.14
N SER A 68 -6.58 -18.05 -10.85
CA SER A 68 -7.79 -18.59 -10.24
C SER A 68 -8.19 -17.79 -9.00
N PHE A 69 -9.48 -17.49 -8.92
CA PHE A 69 -10.11 -16.93 -7.72
C PHE A 69 -11.08 -17.97 -7.15
N GLU A 70 -10.86 -18.36 -5.90
CA GLU A 70 -11.65 -19.37 -5.21
C GLU A 70 -12.29 -18.80 -3.94
N ILE A 71 -13.56 -19.15 -3.72
CA ILE A 71 -14.29 -18.84 -2.50
C ILE A 71 -14.34 -20.13 -1.68
N LEU A 72 -13.68 -20.13 -0.52
CA LEU A 72 -13.50 -21.34 0.28
C LEU A 72 -14.21 -21.23 1.64
N GLY A 73 -14.62 -22.37 2.19
CA GLY A 73 -15.21 -22.43 3.52
C GLY A 73 -14.19 -22.19 4.63
N LYS A 74 -14.68 -21.92 5.86
CA LYS A 74 -13.82 -21.79 7.04
C LYS A 74 -13.02 -23.07 7.33
N GLU A 75 -13.58 -24.24 7.02
CA GLU A 75 -12.88 -25.52 7.23
C GLU A 75 -11.64 -25.67 6.33
N GLU A 76 -11.66 -25.09 5.13
CA GLU A 76 -10.57 -25.20 4.15
C GLU A 76 -9.46 -24.14 4.38
N LEU A 77 -9.83 -22.92 4.76
CA LEU A 77 -8.88 -21.83 5.03
C LEU A 77 -8.42 -21.76 6.49
N GLY A 78 -9.11 -22.44 7.41
CA GLY A 78 -8.84 -22.39 8.83
C GLY A 78 -9.09 -21.00 9.42
N GLU A 79 -8.08 -20.45 10.10
CA GLU A 79 -8.15 -19.12 10.71
C GLU A 79 -7.92 -17.98 9.72
N ASP A 80 -7.47 -18.28 8.51
CA ASP A 80 -7.17 -17.26 7.50
C ASP A 80 -8.46 -16.69 6.89
N LEU A 81 -8.52 -15.37 6.76
CA LEU A 81 -9.62 -14.64 6.10
C LEU A 81 -9.51 -14.69 4.56
N GLY A 82 -8.28 -14.82 4.08
CA GLY A 82 -7.90 -14.93 2.70
C GLY A 82 -6.50 -15.51 2.62
N ARG A 83 -6.15 -16.06 1.46
CA ARG A 83 -4.82 -16.59 1.22
C ARG A 83 -4.46 -16.51 -0.24
N THR A 84 -3.28 -16.00 -0.53
CA THR A 84 -2.75 -15.89 -1.88
C THR A 84 -1.56 -16.82 -2.08
N TYR A 85 -1.51 -17.45 -3.25
CA TYR A 85 -0.41 -18.27 -3.73
C TYR A 85 0.16 -17.64 -5.00
N PRO A 86 1.09 -16.66 -4.89
CA PRO A 86 1.46 -15.85 -6.05
C PRO A 86 2.18 -16.63 -7.15
N THR A 87 2.87 -17.71 -6.81
CA THR A 87 3.60 -18.55 -7.78
C THR A 87 2.71 -19.32 -8.75
N ILE A 88 1.43 -19.50 -8.41
CA ILE A 88 0.42 -20.19 -9.23
C ILE A 88 -0.79 -19.28 -9.51
N HIS A 89 -0.65 -17.97 -9.29
CA HIS A 89 -1.68 -16.96 -9.48
C HIS A 89 -3.05 -17.34 -8.87
N ARG A 90 -3.06 -17.99 -7.70
CA ARG A 90 -4.30 -18.35 -7.00
C ARG A 90 -4.57 -17.40 -5.84
N LEU A 91 -5.77 -16.87 -5.78
CA LEU A 91 -6.28 -16.09 -4.66
C LEU A 91 -7.52 -16.77 -4.08
N CYS A 92 -7.52 -16.98 -2.76
CA CYS A 92 -8.65 -17.54 -2.04
C CYS A 92 -9.18 -16.50 -1.05
N LEU A 93 -10.51 -16.34 -0.97
CA LEU A 93 -11.16 -15.62 0.12
C LEU A 93 -12.10 -16.56 0.86
N ARG A 94 -12.20 -16.38 2.18
CA ARG A 94 -13.20 -17.10 2.97
C ARG A 94 -14.60 -16.63 2.57
N GLU A 95 -15.56 -17.55 2.54
CA GLU A 95 -16.91 -17.29 2.04
C GLU A 95 -17.61 -16.08 2.70
N ASP A 96 -17.50 -15.96 4.02
CA ASP A 96 -18.04 -14.82 4.79
C ASP A 96 -17.36 -13.49 4.41
N VAL A 97 -16.04 -13.51 4.23
CA VAL A 97 -15.25 -12.35 3.80
C VAL A 97 -15.63 -11.94 2.38
N TYR A 98 -15.80 -12.88 1.46
CA TYR A 98 -16.24 -12.57 0.10
C TYR A 98 -17.68 -12.03 0.07
N SER A 99 -18.59 -12.62 0.85
CA SER A 99 -19.95 -12.09 1.03
C SER A 99 -19.94 -10.64 1.52
N ASP A 100 -19.08 -10.34 2.49
CA ASP A 100 -18.95 -9.00 3.06
C ASP A 100 -18.23 -8.02 2.12
N LEU A 101 -17.31 -8.50 1.29
CA LEU A 101 -16.71 -7.74 0.19
C LEU A 101 -17.79 -7.32 -0.82
N CYS A 102 -18.68 -8.24 -1.19
CA CYS A 102 -19.81 -7.97 -2.08
C CYS A 102 -20.79 -6.92 -1.51
N LYS A 103 -20.91 -6.85 -0.18
CA LYS A 103 -21.68 -5.82 0.54
C LYS A 103 -20.92 -4.51 0.72
N GLY A 104 -19.66 -4.43 0.28
CA GLY A 104 -18.82 -3.25 0.39
C GLY A 104 -18.25 -3.00 1.79
N LEU A 105 -18.22 -4.01 2.67
CA LEU A 105 -17.71 -3.83 4.03
C LEU A 105 -16.20 -3.55 4.02
N GLY A 106 -15.83 -2.46 4.68
CA GLY A 106 -14.47 -1.91 4.58
C GLY A 106 -13.35 -2.86 5.04
N TYR A 107 -13.62 -3.75 6.00
CA TYR A 107 -12.62 -4.74 6.43
C TYR A 107 -12.39 -5.81 5.35
N ALA A 108 -13.45 -6.30 4.72
CA ALA A 108 -13.37 -7.30 3.66
C ALA A 108 -12.72 -6.72 2.40
N ARG A 109 -13.00 -5.44 2.10
CA ARG A 109 -12.28 -4.67 1.06
C ARG A 109 -10.79 -4.59 1.35
N TYR A 110 -10.40 -4.35 2.60
CA TYR A 110 -8.99 -4.37 2.99
C TYR A 110 -8.37 -5.77 2.80
N THR A 111 -9.02 -6.82 3.30
CA THR A 111 -8.55 -8.21 3.14
C THR A 111 -8.36 -8.58 1.66
N GLY A 112 -9.37 -8.36 0.81
CA GLY A 112 -9.26 -8.67 -0.62
C GLY A 112 -8.16 -7.88 -1.33
N THR A 113 -7.95 -6.62 -0.94
CA THR A 113 -6.86 -5.80 -1.51
C THR A 113 -5.49 -6.24 -1.01
N HIS A 114 -5.37 -6.65 0.25
CA HIS A 114 -4.14 -7.21 0.82
C HIS A 114 -3.71 -8.47 0.06
N GLU A 115 -4.63 -9.42 -0.11
CA GLU A 115 -4.39 -10.64 -0.89
C GLU A 115 -4.02 -10.31 -2.36
N GLY A 116 -4.78 -9.45 -3.02
CA GLY A 116 -4.45 -8.98 -4.37
C GLY A 116 -3.09 -8.28 -4.47
N SER A 117 -2.65 -7.63 -3.39
CA SER A 117 -1.34 -6.97 -3.33
C SER A 117 -0.19 -7.99 -3.33
N HIS A 118 -0.38 -9.19 -2.75
CA HIS A 118 0.61 -10.27 -2.87
C HIS A 118 0.79 -10.72 -4.33
N LEU A 119 -0.28 -10.78 -5.12
CA LEU A 119 -0.20 -11.08 -6.56
C LEU A 119 0.51 -9.97 -7.33
N ILE A 120 0.10 -8.71 -7.15
CA ILE A 120 0.68 -7.56 -7.87
C ILE A 120 2.18 -7.46 -7.62
N LEU A 121 2.64 -7.76 -6.40
CA LEU A 121 4.04 -7.70 -6.02
C LEU A 121 4.83 -8.99 -6.33
N ALA A 122 4.15 -10.03 -6.83
CA ALA A 122 4.72 -11.35 -7.08
C ALA A 122 5.52 -11.86 -5.88
N HIS A 123 4.96 -11.73 -4.67
CA HIS A 123 5.64 -12.18 -3.46
C HIS A 123 5.93 -13.69 -3.53
N GLY A 124 7.15 -14.11 -3.19
CA GLY A 124 7.45 -15.54 -3.05
C GLY A 124 6.63 -16.17 -1.93
N VAL A 125 6.34 -17.47 -2.06
CA VAL A 125 5.79 -18.28 -0.96
C VAL A 125 6.93 -18.58 0.02
N ALA A 126 6.66 -18.48 1.32
CA ALA A 126 7.62 -18.89 2.35
C ALA A 126 7.88 -20.39 2.19
N ASP A 127 9.14 -20.83 2.18
CA ASP A 127 9.39 -22.21 2.59
C ASP A 127 9.15 -22.28 4.11
N PRO A 128 8.17 -23.05 4.59
CA PRO A 128 7.90 -23.18 6.02
C PRO A 128 9.09 -23.79 6.80
N ASN A 129 10.06 -24.39 6.11
CA ASN A 129 11.29 -24.92 6.70
C ASN A 129 12.46 -23.92 6.67
N GLU A 130 12.34 -22.83 5.90
CA GLU A 130 13.36 -21.80 5.85
C GLU A 130 13.24 -20.90 7.09
N LYS A 131 14.27 -20.93 7.94
CA LYS A 131 14.36 -20.03 9.08
C LYS A 131 14.38 -18.60 8.53
N GLN A 132 13.29 -17.87 8.75
CA GLN A 132 13.27 -16.45 8.48
C GLN A 132 14.44 -15.80 9.23
N PRO A 133 15.21 -14.91 8.59
CA PRO A 133 16.31 -14.26 9.27
C PRO A 133 15.77 -13.53 10.50
N GLU A 134 16.47 -13.71 11.62
CA GLU A 134 16.12 -13.19 12.94
C GLU A 134 15.89 -11.67 12.93
N THR A 135 16.42 -11.04 11.88
CA THR A 135 16.35 -9.62 11.59
C THR A 135 15.84 -9.42 10.15
N THR A 136 14.54 -9.15 9.99
CA THR A 136 13.96 -8.72 8.70
C THR A 136 13.64 -7.24 8.78
N PHE A 137 14.17 -6.44 7.85
CA PHE A 137 13.78 -5.05 7.77
C PHE A 137 12.35 -4.93 7.27
N ARG A 138 11.61 -3.94 7.78
CA ARG A 138 10.20 -3.74 7.42
C ARG A 138 9.99 -3.68 5.90
N TYR A 139 10.90 -3.04 5.18
CA TYR A 139 10.83 -2.88 3.72
C TYR A 139 11.18 -4.16 2.94
N GLU A 140 11.65 -5.22 3.59
CA GLU A 140 11.91 -6.55 3.03
C GLU A 140 10.84 -7.56 3.44
N ASN A 141 9.78 -7.16 4.14
CA ASN A 141 8.76 -8.07 4.65
C ASN A 141 7.52 -8.08 3.74
N ALA A 142 7.14 -9.26 3.23
CA ALA A 142 6.04 -9.41 2.27
C ALA A 142 4.69 -8.88 2.81
N GLU A 143 4.33 -9.23 4.04
CA GLU A 143 3.09 -8.76 4.68
C GLU A 143 3.07 -7.24 4.81
N TRP A 144 4.20 -6.64 5.17
CA TRP A 144 4.31 -5.19 5.23
C TRP A 144 4.15 -4.52 3.86
N GLN A 145 4.79 -5.08 2.83
CA GLN A 145 4.68 -4.54 1.47
C GLN A 145 3.24 -4.65 0.95
N ALA A 146 2.55 -5.78 1.21
CA ALA A 146 1.15 -5.99 0.86
C ALA A 146 0.23 -5.01 1.59
N ASP A 147 0.41 -4.82 2.90
CA ASP A 147 -0.29 -3.83 3.72
C ASP A 147 -0.19 -2.43 3.10
N VAL A 148 1.02 -2.00 2.74
CA VAL A 148 1.26 -0.64 2.22
C VAL A 148 0.72 -0.48 0.82
N LEU A 149 0.81 -1.50 -0.04
CA LEU A 149 0.20 -1.45 -1.35
C LEU A 149 -1.33 -1.38 -1.24
N ALA A 150 -1.94 -2.21 -0.38
CA ALA A 150 -3.38 -2.19 -0.13
C ALA A 150 -3.85 -0.82 0.39
N GLU A 151 -3.10 -0.22 1.31
CA GLU A 151 -3.36 1.14 1.78
C GLU A 151 -3.29 2.19 0.68
N GLU A 152 -2.30 2.16 -0.20
CA GLU A 152 -2.17 3.13 -1.29
C GLU A 152 -3.21 2.89 -2.39
N LEU A 153 -3.65 1.65 -2.61
CA LEU A 153 -4.73 1.31 -3.53
C LEU A 153 -6.08 1.79 -2.98
N LEU A 154 -6.40 1.53 -1.71
CA LEU A 154 -7.68 1.89 -1.10
C LEU A 154 -7.76 3.36 -0.69
N MET A 155 -6.67 3.91 -0.16
CA MET A 155 -6.57 5.24 0.46
C MET A 155 -5.31 5.95 -0.05
N PRO A 156 -5.28 6.33 -1.35
CA PRO A 156 -4.12 6.96 -1.98
C PRO A 156 -3.73 8.21 -1.21
N LEU A 157 -2.42 8.40 -0.96
CA LEU A 157 -1.93 9.48 -0.10
C LEU A 157 -2.49 10.86 -0.50
N CYS A 158 -2.51 11.16 -1.80
CA CYS A 158 -3.04 12.42 -2.34
C CYS A 158 -4.55 12.58 -2.11
N GLY A 159 -5.30 11.46 -2.10
CA GLY A 159 -6.75 11.44 -1.94
C GLY A 159 -7.26 11.64 -0.51
N ILE A 160 -6.37 11.46 0.48
CA ILE A 160 -6.69 11.54 1.91
C ILE A 160 -6.09 12.76 2.62
N VAL A 161 -5.33 13.62 1.91
CA VAL A 161 -4.67 14.77 2.54
C VAL A 161 -5.71 15.72 3.12
N GLY A 162 -5.57 16.02 4.41
CA GLY A 162 -6.44 16.99 5.11
C GLY A 162 -7.77 16.40 5.59
N MET A 163 -8.04 15.12 5.30
CA MET A 163 -9.24 14.42 5.77
C MET A 163 -9.01 13.76 7.12
N ASP A 164 -10.07 13.67 7.92
CA ASP A 164 -10.10 12.83 9.10
C ASP A 164 -10.47 11.38 8.78
N LYS A 165 -10.40 10.50 9.79
CA LYS A 165 -10.64 9.06 9.63
C LYS A 165 -12.07 8.72 9.20
N TYR A 166 -13.07 9.55 9.55
CA TYR A 166 -14.47 9.32 9.21
C TYR A 166 -14.72 9.75 7.76
N GLU A 167 -14.18 10.89 7.35
CA GLU A 167 -14.23 11.36 5.95
C GLU A 167 -13.54 10.35 5.01
N ILE A 168 -12.39 9.81 5.40
CA ILE A 168 -11.69 8.78 4.60
C ILE A 168 -12.53 7.49 4.53
N ALA A 169 -13.10 7.05 5.66
CA ALA A 169 -13.89 5.83 5.72
C ALA A 169 -15.12 5.92 4.82
N ASP A 170 -15.83 7.05 4.87
CA ASP A 170 -17.00 7.32 4.03
C ASP A 170 -16.60 7.41 2.55
N LYS A 171 -15.62 8.25 2.22
CA LYS A 171 -15.20 8.50 0.83
C LYS A 171 -14.65 7.27 0.13
N PHE A 172 -13.80 6.48 0.80
CA PHE A 172 -13.13 5.34 0.17
C PHE A 172 -13.78 3.99 0.49
N GLY A 173 -14.82 3.98 1.33
CA GLY A 173 -15.55 2.78 1.75
C GLY A 173 -14.66 1.78 2.48
N VAL A 174 -13.82 2.27 3.39
CA VAL A 174 -12.95 1.47 4.27
C VAL A 174 -13.44 1.55 5.72
N SER A 175 -12.93 0.71 6.62
CA SER A 175 -13.26 0.83 8.04
C SER A 175 -12.61 2.09 8.64
N VAL A 176 -13.26 2.70 9.62
CA VAL A 176 -12.70 3.83 10.40
C VAL A 176 -11.36 3.45 11.05
N ALA A 177 -11.21 2.18 11.46
CA ALA A 177 -9.97 1.67 12.00
C ALA A 177 -8.83 1.66 10.96
N ALA A 178 -9.10 1.18 9.74
CA ALA A 178 -8.12 1.20 8.65
C ALA A 178 -7.73 2.63 8.28
N ALA A 179 -8.70 3.55 8.18
CA ALA A 179 -8.45 4.96 7.93
C ALA A 179 -7.57 5.61 9.02
N GLN A 180 -7.83 5.32 10.29
CA GLN A 180 -7.01 5.79 11.40
C GLN A 180 -5.56 5.28 11.30
N VAL A 181 -5.38 3.98 11.09
CA VAL A 181 -4.05 3.36 10.94
C VAL A 181 -3.28 4.00 9.78
N ARG A 182 -3.97 4.27 8.66
CA ARG A 182 -3.40 4.93 7.49
C ARG A 182 -2.90 6.35 7.82
N ILE A 183 -3.71 7.18 8.47
CA ILE A 183 -3.32 8.55 8.89
C ILE A 183 -2.07 8.51 9.78
N GLU A 184 -2.04 7.60 10.76
CA GLU A 184 -0.90 7.47 11.67
C GLU A 184 0.37 7.04 10.95
N ARG A 185 0.27 6.07 10.04
CA ARG A 185 1.40 5.59 9.23
C ARG A 185 1.94 6.70 8.34
N VAL A 186 1.07 7.47 7.68
CA VAL A 186 1.46 8.63 6.85
C VAL A 186 2.13 9.72 7.68
N SER A 187 1.59 10.05 8.85
CA SER A 187 2.17 11.05 9.75
C SER A 187 3.58 10.66 10.19
N LYS A 188 3.75 9.41 10.66
CA LYS A 188 5.07 8.86 11.02
C LYS A 188 6.04 8.86 9.84
N GLN A 189 5.57 8.57 8.62
CA GLN A 189 6.41 8.63 7.41
C GLN A 189 6.88 10.07 7.11
N ARG A 190 5.99 11.06 7.23
CA ARG A 190 6.32 12.48 7.03
C ARG A 190 7.35 12.97 8.06
N GLU A 191 7.16 12.63 9.32
CA GLU A 191 8.11 12.95 10.40
C GLU A 191 9.49 12.35 10.12
N ARG A 192 9.54 11.08 9.70
CA ARG A 192 10.80 10.39 9.34
C ARG A 192 11.52 11.07 8.17
N LYS A 193 10.80 11.38 7.09
CA LYS A 193 11.37 12.08 5.93
C LYS A 193 11.89 13.47 6.33
N ARG A 194 11.16 14.20 7.18
CA ARG A 194 11.59 15.50 7.70
C ARG A 194 12.86 15.38 8.54
N ALA A 195 12.93 14.43 9.47
CA ALA A 195 14.10 14.21 10.30
C ALA A 195 15.35 13.84 9.48
N GLN A 196 15.18 13.00 8.45
CA GLN A 196 16.26 12.62 7.54
C GLN A 196 16.80 13.83 6.76
N PHE A 197 15.93 14.75 6.33
CA PHE A 197 16.33 15.97 5.63
C PHE A 197 17.07 16.97 6.54
N VAL A 198 16.70 17.04 7.82
CA VAL A 198 17.37 17.89 8.82
C VAL A 198 18.74 17.33 9.23
N SER A 199 18.96 16.01 9.13
CA SER A 199 20.21 15.36 9.53
C SER A 199 21.28 15.25 8.43
N VAL A 200 20.99 15.67 7.18
CA VAL A 200 22.02 15.75 6.13
C VAL A 200 22.88 16.99 6.38
N PRO A 201 24.20 16.90 6.60
CA PRO A 201 25.05 18.07 6.72
C PRO A 201 24.94 18.88 5.43
N SER A 202 24.72 20.19 5.54
CA SER A 202 24.80 21.08 4.38
C SER A 202 26.13 20.84 3.67
N PRO A 203 26.17 20.70 2.33
CA PRO A 203 27.45 20.69 1.62
C PRO A 203 28.17 21.98 2.00
N LYS A 204 29.41 21.87 2.48
CA LYS A 204 30.24 23.03 2.81
C LYS A 204 30.26 23.93 1.58
N LEU A 205 29.67 25.13 1.68
CA LEU A 205 29.76 26.14 0.64
C LEU A 205 31.25 26.43 0.42
N SER A 206 31.80 25.93 -0.69
CA SER A 206 33.07 26.41 -1.21
C SER A 206 32.85 27.85 -1.66
N THR A 207 33.49 28.79 -0.99
CA THR A 207 33.47 30.21 -1.34
C THR A 207 34.24 30.43 -2.65
N THR A 208 33.55 30.32 -3.78
CA THR A 208 33.97 30.88 -5.06
C THR A 208 32.76 31.46 -5.79
N ALA A 209 32.70 32.81 -5.83
CA ALA A 209 32.00 33.73 -6.74
C ALA A 209 30.48 33.53 -7.04
N PRO A 210 29.71 34.62 -7.19
CA PRO A 210 28.26 34.54 -7.38
C PRO A 210 27.94 34.08 -8.81
N LEU A 211 27.47 32.85 -8.96
CA LEU A 211 26.76 32.43 -10.17
C LEU A 211 25.28 32.83 -10.03
N ALA A 212 24.75 33.46 -11.08
CA ALA A 212 23.37 33.88 -11.19
C ALA A 212 22.40 32.75 -10.79
N ILE A 213 21.38 33.11 -10.00
CA ILE A 213 20.29 32.21 -9.62
C ILE A 213 19.56 31.78 -10.90
N PRO A 214 19.62 30.50 -11.33
CA PRO A 214 18.72 30.03 -12.37
C PRO A 214 17.30 29.95 -11.77
N PRO A 215 16.26 30.27 -12.54
CA PRO A 215 14.88 30.10 -12.06
C PRO A 215 14.64 28.63 -11.68
N ASN A 216 13.97 28.46 -10.55
CA ASN A 216 13.62 27.18 -9.94
C ASN A 216 13.13 26.14 -10.98
N PRO A 217 13.84 25.02 -11.21
CA PRO A 217 13.44 24.01 -12.19
C PRO A 217 12.32 23.07 -11.69
N PHE A 218 11.88 23.23 -10.44
CA PHE A 218 10.76 22.46 -9.88
C PHE A 218 9.63 23.39 -9.43
N PRO A 219 8.68 23.75 -10.32
CA PRO A 219 7.34 24.02 -9.84
C PRO A 219 6.85 22.75 -9.16
N LEU A 220 6.34 22.88 -7.94
CA LEU A 220 5.44 21.89 -7.34
C LEU A 220 4.44 21.52 -8.45
N LYS A 221 4.53 20.29 -8.97
CA LYS A 221 3.49 19.78 -9.85
C LYS A 221 2.22 19.78 -9.00
N ARG A 222 1.41 20.83 -9.18
CA ARG A 222 0.01 20.87 -8.76
C ARG A 222 -0.56 19.50 -9.11
N CYS A 223 -1.18 18.82 -8.13
CA CYS A 223 -2.15 17.79 -8.44
C CYS A 223 -3.06 18.38 -9.52
N VAL A 224 -3.03 17.79 -10.71
CA VAL A 224 -3.83 18.26 -11.82
C VAL A 224 -5.26 17.87 -11.47
N GLU A 225 -6.03 18.82 -10.96
CA GLU A 225 -7.48 18.77 -11.08
C GLU A 225 -7.79 18.74 -12.58
N ARG A 226 -8.04 17.53 -13.12
CA ARG A 226 -8.69 17.40 -14.42
C ARG A 226 -10.18 17.38 -14.14
N THR A 227 -10.81 18.53 -14.38
CA THR A 227 -12.26 18.58 -14.58
C THR A 227 -12.59 17.69 -15.79
N ALA A 228 -13.42 16.67 -15.56
CA ALA A 228 -13.99 15.88 -16.64
C ALA A 228 -14.91 16.78 -17.49
N PRO A 229 -14.94 16.63 -18.83
CA PRO A 229 -15.90 17.35 -19.65
C PRO A 229 -17.30 16.75 -19.43
N HIS A 230 -18.27 17.61 -19.17
CA HIS A 230 -19.69 17.31 -19.27
C HIS A 230 -19.99 16.73 -20.66
N PRO A 231 -20.78 15.65 -20.80
CA PRO A 231 -21.34 15.30 -22.09
C PRO A 231 -22.38 16.36 -22.47
N ALA A 232 -22.16 17.02 -23.59
CA ALA A 232 -23.17 17.81 -24.26
C ALA A 232 -23.96 16.87 -25.19
N ILE A 233 -25.29 16.86 -24.94
CA ILE A 233 -26.39 16.32 -25.76
C ILE A 233 -26.54 14.80 -25.73
#